data_AF-A0A7Z7FGT0-F1
#
_entry.id   AF-A0A7Z7FGT0-F1
#
_cell.length_a   1.000
_cell.length_b   1.000
_cell.length_c   1.000
_cell.angle_alpha   90.00
_cell.angle_beta   90.00
_cell.angle_gamma   90.00
#
_symmetry.space_group_name_H-M   'P 1'
#
loop_
_entity.id
_entity.type
_entity.pdbx_description
1 polymer ?
#
loop_
_entity_poly.entity_id
_entity_poly.type
_entity_poly.pdbx_seq_one_letter_code
_entity_poly.pdbx_strand_id
1 'polypeptide(L)'
;MAWLVILHGAYWRNVSHDVFSEHPKEDDWSQLTCDTFDASEGMCEAEVDGLKILIPRNTVIAAVNLQDREQAKGFALPARDGHVHR
;
A
#
# COMPACT_ATOMS: atom_id res chain seq x y z
N MET A 1 9.83 -10.11 0.77
CA MET A 1 9.96 -8.69 1.16
C MET A 1 8.69 -8.02 0.71
N ALA A 2 8.14 -7.11 1.50
CA ALA A 2 6.92 -6.39 1.12
C ALA A 2 7.18 -4.89 1.22
N TRP A 3 6.52 -4.12 0.37
CA TRP A 3 6.47 -2.67 0.45
C TRP A 3 5.13 -2.25 1.05
N LEU A 4 5.17 -1.30 1.98
CA LEU A 4 3.99 -0.54 2.37
C LEU A 4 4.06 0.82 1.69
N VAL A 5 3.06 1.12 0.88
CA VAL A 5 2.92 2.40 0.20
C VAL A 5 1.74 3.15 0.80
N ILE A 6 1.99 4.36 1.27
CA ILE A 6 0.97 5.26 1.83
C ILE A 6 0.64 6.30 0.76
N LEU A 7 -0.66 6.44 0.47
CA LEU A 7 -1.18 7.27 -0.60
C LEU A 7 -2.13 8.33 -0.04
N HIS A 8 -2.05 9.54 -0.59
CA HIS A 8 -3.05 10.56 -0.40
C HIS A 8 -4.32 10.20 -1.19
N GLY A 9 -5.47 10.32 -0.52
CA GLY A 9 -6.81 10.17 -1.09
C GLY A 9 -7.49 8.87 -0.68
N ALA A 10 -8.66 8.99 -0.07
CA ALA A 10 -9.54 7.84 0.20
C ALA A 10 -10.11 7.19 -1.08
N TYR A 11 -10.09 7.90 -2.21
CA TYR A 11 -10.63 7.41 -3.48
C TYR A 11 -9.95 6.15 -4.01
N TRP A 12 -8.70 5.86 -3.60
CA TRP A 12 -8.03 4.61 -3.97
C TRP A 12 -8.81 3.38 -3.48
N ARG A 13 -9.41 3.44 -2.29
CA ARG A 13 -10.26 2.37 -1.74
C ARG A 13 -11.57 2.22 -2.52
N ASN A 14 -12.06 3.30 -3.12
CA ASN A 14 -13.24 3.26 -3.99
C ASN A 14 -12.91 2.64 -5.37
N VAL A 15 -11.66 2.75 -5.84
CA VAL A 15 -11.21 2.09 -7.07
C VAL A 15 -11.09 0.58 -6.85
N SER A 16 -10.46 0.16 -5.75
CA SER A 16 -10.40 -1.24 -5.36
C SER A 16 -10.10 -1.39 -3.86
N HIS A 17 -11.09 -1.84 -3.10
CA HIS A 17 -10.94 -2.11 -1.67
C HIS A 17 -10.16 -3.41 -1.39
N ASP A 18 -10.05 -4.30 -2.38
CA ASP A 18 -9.26 -5.53 -2.29
C ASP A 18 -7.75 -5.23 -2.33
N VAL A 19 -7.36 -4.11 -2.95
CA VAL A 19 -5.96 -3.72 -3.15
C VAL A 19 -5.54 -2.62 -2.18
N PHE A 20 -6.44 -1.66 -1.93
CA PHE A 20 -6.16 -0.49 -1.10
C PHE A 20 -6.95 -0.55 0.20
N SER A 21 -6.25 -0.46 1.31
CA SER A 21 -6.85 -0.39 2.65
C SER A 21 -6.81 1.02 3.21
N GLU A 22 -7.60 1.27 4.25
CA GLU A 22 -7.55 2.53 5.00
C GLU A 22 -6.27 2.60 5.83
N HIS A 23 -5.65 3.79 5.89
CA HIS A 23 -4.53 4.03 6.77
C HIS A 23 -5.05 4.52 8.14
N PRO A 24 -4.70 3.86 9.26
CA PRO A 24 -5.38 4.08 10.54
C PRO A 24 -5.04 5.39 11.27
N LYS A 25 -4.13 6.21 10.72
CA LYS A 25 -3.82 7.53 11.30
C LYS A 25 -4.65 8.66 10.71
N GLU A 26 -5.10 8.53 9.46
CA GLU A 26 -5.76 9.60 8.72
C GLU A 26 -6.76 9.01 7.73
N ASP A 27 -8.04 9.41 7.85
CA ASP A 27 -9.13 8.82 7.07
C ASP A 27 -8.98 9.09 5.56
N ASP A 28 -8.38 10.22 5.17
CA ASP A 28 -8.13 10.52 3.75
C ASP A 28 -6.91 9.78 3.19
N TRP A 29 -6.22 8.97 3.98
CA TRP A 29 -5.06 8.22 3.50
C TRP A 29 -5.43 6.78 3.20
N SER A 30 -4.90 6.28 2.09
CA SER A 30 -4.99 4.88 1.72
C SER A 30 -3.62 4.24 1.83
N GLN A 31 -3.60 2.92 1.99
CA GLN A 31 -2.35 2.16 2.00
C GLN A 31 -2.45 0.94 1.09
N LEU A 32 -1.32 0.56 0.52
CA LEU A 32 -1.12 -0.57 -0.36
C LEU A 32 0.03 -1.41 0.19
N THR A 33 -0.16 -2.73 0.28
CA THR A 33 0.97 -3.65 0.48
C THR A 33 1.28 -4.32 -0.86
N CYS A 34 2.53 -4.24 -1.32
CA CYS A 34 2.93 -4.78 -2.62
C CYS A 34 4.26 -5.54 -2.54
N ASP A 35 4.54 -6.37 -3.54
CA ASP A 35 5.77 -7.17 -3.64
C ASP A 35 6.96 -6.30 -4.07
N THR A 36 6.72 -5.41 -5.03
CA THR A 36 7.71 -4.49 -5.58
C THR A 36 7.16 -3.07 -5.63
N PHE A 37 8.06 -2.09 -5.56
CA PHE A 37 7.73 -0.69 -5.74
C PHE A 37 8.89 0.05 -6.41
N ASP A 38 8.62 0.65 -7.57
CA ASP A 38 9.55 1.53 -8.29
C ASP A 38 9.02 2.98 -8.26
N ALA A 39 9.89 3.91 -7.84
CA ALA A 39 9.60 5.33 -7.78
C ALA A 39 10.62 6.18 -8.57
N SER A 40 11.32 5.57 -9.53
CA SER A 40 12.33 6.26 -10.33
C SER A 40 11.72 7.23 -11.35
N GLU A 41 10.53 6.93 -11.89
CA GLU A 41 9.90 7.69 -12.97
C GLU A 41 8.83 8.70 -12.48
N GLY A 42 8.08 9.28 -13.42
CA GLY A 42 6.97 10.21 -13.15
C GLY A 42 5.72 9.51 -12.59
N MET A 43 5.60 8.22 -12.85
CA MET A 43 4.62 7.31 -12.23
C MET A 43 5.39 6.30 -11.38
N CYS A 44 4.84 5.96 -10.22
CA CYS A 44 5.34 4.85 -9.42
C CYS A 44 4.68 3.55 -9.88
N GLU A 45 5.46 2.49 -10.01
CA GLU A 45 4.96 1.16 -10.35
C GLU A 45 4.96 0.28 -9.10
N ALA A 46 3.81 -0.33 -8.80
CA ALA A 46 3.65 -1.31 -7.73
C ALA A 46 3.17 -2.64 -8.30
N GLU A 47 3.68 -3.76 -7.80
CA GLU A 47 3.22 -5.10 -8.17
C GLU A 47 2.54 -5.81 -7.00
N VAL A 48 1.31 -6.27 -7.19
CA VAL A 48 0.53 -7.03 -6.19
C VAL A 48 0.01 -8.30 -6.84
N ASP A 49 0.47 -9.48 -6.41
CA ASP A 49 0.00 -10.76 -6.93
C ASP A 49 0.06 -10.86 -8.48
N GLY A 50 1.09 -10.27 -9.08
CA GLY A 50 1.30 -10.20 -10.54
C GLY A 50 0.50 -9.10 -11.27
N LEU A 51 -0.31 -8.32 -10.54
CA LEU A 51 -0.97 -7.12 -11.06
C LEU A 51 -0.03 -5.92 -10.97
N LYS A 52 0.20 -5.24 -12.10
CA LYS A 52 0.91 -3.95 -12.14
C LYS A 52 -0.04 -2.79 -11.95
N ILE A 53 0.30 -1.91 -11.02
CA ILE A 53 -0.46 -0.70 -10.67
C ILE A 53 0.44 0.51 -10.91
N LEU A 54 -0.03 1.45 -11.72
CA LEU A 54 0.65 2.73 -11.95
C LEU A 54 0.01 3.82 -11.10
N ILE A 55 0.81 4.39 -10.20
CA ILE A 55 0.38 5.37 -9.20
C ILE A 55 1.04 6.71 -9.52
N PRO A 56 0.28 7.82 -9.61
CA PRO A 56 0.87 9.14 -9.75
C PRO A 56 1.85 9.45 -8.61
N ARG A 57 3.07 9.87 -8.92
CA ARG A 57 4.10 10.08 -7.90
C ARG A 57 3.69 11.09 -6.82
N ASN A 58 2.92 12.11 -7.20
CA ASN A 58 2.44 13.16 -6.29
C ASN A 58 1.39 12.66 -5.29
N THR A 59 0.80 11.47 -5.47
CA THR A 59 -0.12 10.89 -4.50
C THR A 59 0.61 10.02 -3.47
N VAL A 60 1.89 9.70 -3.65
CA VAL A 60 2.66 8.87 -2.72
C VAL A 60 3.18 9.73 -1.57
N ILE A 61 2.71 9.44 -0.36
CA ILE A 61 3.17 10.08 0.88
C ILE A 61 4.47 9.43 1.33
N ALA A 62 4.51 8.10 1.33
CA ALA A 62 5.68 7.32 1.71
C ALA A 62 5.65 5.93 1.06
N ALA A 63 6.82 5.38 0.75
CA ALA A 63 7.01 3.99 0.38
C ALA A 63 8.07 3.37 1.29
N VAL A 64 7.70 2.31 2.00
CA VAL A 64 8.50 1.71 3.07
C VAL A 64 8.81 0.27 2.67
N ASN A 65 10.10 -0.06 2.54
CA ASN A 65 10.53 -1.43 2.34
C ASN A 65 10.54 -2.17 3.68
N LEU A 66 9.59 -3.07 3.86
CA LEU A 66 9.48 -3.93 5.03
C LEU A 66 10.31 -5.19 4.77
N GLN A 67 11.57 -5.15 5.18
CA GLN A 67 12.42 -6.34 5.22
C GLN A 67 11.92 -7.35 6.27
N ASP A 68 11.29 -6.85 7.34
CA ASP A 68 10.71 -7.63 8.43
C ASP A 68 9.45 -6.90 8.95
N ARG A 69 8.31 -7.61 9.06
CA ARG A 69 7.04 -7.01 9.52
C ARG A 69 7.11 -6.56 10.98
N GLU A 70 7.93 -7.21 11.80
CA GLU A 70 8.19 -6.81 13.19
C GLU A 70 8.97 -5.48 13.26
N GLN A 71 9.64 -5.10 12.16
CA GLN A 71 10.39 -3.85 12.03
C GLN A 71 9.60 -2.70 11.39
N ALA A 72 8.27 -2.80 11.35
CA ALA A 72 7.44 -1.72 10.83
C ALA A 72 7.56 -0.42 11.64
N LYS A 73 8.25 -0.39 12.81
CA LYS A 73 8.61 0.84 13.57
C LYS A 73 7.44 1.85 13.73
N GLY A 74 6.21 1.35 13.88
CA GLY A 74 5.01 2.18 14.03
C GLY A 74 4.34 2.63 12.72
N PHE A 75 4.78 2.12 11.56
CA PHE A 75 3.98 2.11 10.35
C PHE A 75 2.86 1.08 10.50
N ALA A 76 1.63 1.53 10.26
CA ALA A 76 0.47 0.67 10.35
C ALA A 76 0.52 -0.37 9.23
N LEU A 77 0.51 -1.65 9.62
CA LEU A 77 0.33 -2.73 8.68
C LEU A 77 -1.14 -3.13 8.66
N PRO A 78 -1.73 -3.44 7.50
CA PRO A 78 -3.02 -4.10 7.48
C PRO A 78 -2.92 -5.40 8.28
N ALA A 79 -3.98 -5.72 9.03
CA ALA A 79 -4.09 -6.99 9.73
C ALA A 79 -3.85 -8.12 8.72
N ARG A 80 -3.22 -9.22 9.14
CA ARG A 80 -3.19 -10.42 8.30
C ARG A 80 -4.65 -10.77 8.02
N ASP A 81 -5.04 -10.82 6.75
CA ASP A 81 -6.29 -11.46 6.38
C ASP A 81 -6.21 -12.90 6.86
N GLY A 82 -6.78 -13.16 8.03
CA GLY A 82 -7.22 -14.48 8.37
C GLY A 82 -8.31 -14.77 7.36
N HIS A 83 -8.02 -15.62 6.38
CA HIS A 83 -9.00 -16.24 5.49
C HIS A 83 -10.28 -16.52 6.27
N VAL A 84 -11.30 -15.66 6.14
CA VAL A 84 -12.65 -15.97 6.60
C VAL A 84 -13.27 -16.83 5.51
N HIS A 85 -12.89 -18.10 5.51
CA HIS A 85 -13.76 -19.14 4.99
C HIS A 85 -14.71 -19.55 6.11
N ARG A 86 -15.88 -18.90 6.18
CA ARG A 86 -17.19 -19.53 6.37
C ARG A 86 -18.32 -18.52 6.38
#